data_AF-A0A9D6K134-F1
#
_entry.id   AF-A0A9D6K134-F1
#
_cell.length_a   1.000
_cell.length_b   1.000
_cell.length_c   1.000
_cell.angle_alpha   90.00
_cell.angle_beta   90.00
_cell.angle_gamma   90.00
#
_symmetry.space_group_name_H-M   'P 1'
#
loop_
_entity.id
_entity.type
_entity.pdbx_description
1 polymer ?
#
loop_
_entity_poly.entity_id
_entity_poly.type
_entity_poly.pdbx_seq_one_letter_code
_entity_poly.pdbx_strand_id
1 'polypeptide(L)' 'MASLVLLFNTGASWSEEEVRETQEAVEVLWAALDSAGYRVEPVEVQRTLAEALAPFPPEEYLVFNWCE' A
#
# COMPACT_ATOMS: atom_id res chain seq x y z
N MET A 1 -12.38 4.21 14.36
CA MET A 1 -11.05 4.25 13.72
C MET A 1 -11.17 3.41 12.46
N ALA A 2 -10.93 3.99 11.28
CA ALA A 2 -11.11 3.27 10.02
C ALA A 2 -9.83 2.49 9.68
N SER A 3 -9.99 1.28 9.14
CA SER A 3 -8.89 0.48 8.61
C SER A 3 -8.64 0.86 7.15
N LEU A 4 -7.38 0.87 6.73
CA LEU A 4 -6.97 1.29 5.40
C LEU A 4 -5.97 0.29 4.83
N VAL A 5 -6.18 -0.11 3.58
CA VAL A 5 -5.19 -0.83 2.78
C VAL A 5 -4.45 0.18 1.92
N LEU A 6 -3.13 0.25 2.08
CA LEU A 6 -2.26 1.07 1.23
C LEU A 6 -1.67 0.18 0.14
N LEU A 7 -2.24 0.26 -1.06
CA LEU A 7 -1.73 -0.47 -2.22
C LEU A 7 -0.53 0.27 -2.81
N PHE A 8 0.52 -0.48 -3.12
CA PHE A 8 1.67 -0.02 -3.89
C PHE A 8 2.15 -1.14 -4.81
N ASN A 9 3.01 -0.82 -5.76
CA ASN A 9 3.62 -1.80 -6.65
C ASN A 9 5.09 -1.45 -6.90
N THR A 10 5.91 -2.47 -7.11
CA THR A 10 7.25 -2.32 -7.69
C THR A 10 7.31 -3.03 -9.04
N GLY A 11 8.05 -2.47 -9.99
CA GLY A 11 8.20 -3.06 -11.32
C GLY A 11 9.32 -4.10 -11.36
N ALA A 12 9.08 -5.24 -12.01
CA ALA A 12 10.11 -6.27 -12.19
C ALA A 12 11.34 -5.80 -13.01
N SER A 13 11.20 -4.71 -13.77
CA SER A 13 12.29 -4.09 -14.54
C SER A 13 12.97 -2.93 -13.82
N TRP A 14 12.53 -2.61 -12.60
CA TRP A 14 13.08 -1.51 -11.83
C TRP A 14 14.44 -1.89 -11.25
N SER A 15 15.30 -0.90 -11.13
CA SER A 15 16.54 -0.96 -10.39
C SER A 15 16.28 -1.10 -8.89
N GLU A 16 17.30 -1.54 -8.16
CA GLU A 16 17.25 -1.59 -6.69
C GLU A 16 17.02 -0.21 -6.07
N GLU A 17 17.50 0.85 -6.73
CA GLU A 17 17.30 2.24 -6.28
C GLU A 17 15.83 2.67 -6.43
N GLU A 18 15.22 2.42 -7.59
CA GLU A 18 13.78 2.70 -7.81
C GLU A 18 12.90 1.92 -6.81
N VAL A 19 13.20 0.64 -6.57
CA VAL A 19 12.48 -0.16 -5.57
C VAL A 19 12.61 0.44 -4.17
N ARG A 20 13.81 0.87 -3.78
CA ARG A 20 14.06 1.49 -2.48
C ARG A 20 13.33 2.82 -2.34
N GLU A 21 13.37 3.68 -3.35
CA GLU A 21 12.69 4.98 -3.33
C GLU A 21 11.18 4.81 -3.15
N THR A 22 10.57 3.86 -3.87
CA THR A 22 9.15 3.55 -3.69
C THR A 22 8.87 3.00 -2.28
N GLN A 23 9.72 2.14 -1.72
CA GLN A 23 9.57 1.65 -0.34
C GLN A 23 9.64 2.79 0.69
N GLU A 24 10.60 3.71 0.53
CA GLU A 24 10.73 4.90 1.39
C GLU A 24 9.48 5.80 1.29
N ALA A 25 8.93 5.99 0.08
CA ALA A 25 7.69 6.74 -0.11
C ALA A 25 6.49 6.07 0.57
N VAL A 26 6.38 4.75 0.47
CA VAL A 26 5.34 3.95 1.14
C VAL A 26 5.45 4.07 2.67
N GLU A 27 6.66 4.01 3.23
CA GLU A 27 6.88 4.19 4.67
C GLU A 27 6.47 5.58 5.16
N VAL A 28 6.82 6.63 4.41
CA VAL A 28 6.44 8.01 4.74
C VAL A 28 4.92 8.17 4.73
N LEU A 29 4.24 7.65 3.70
CA LEU A 29 2.79 7.72 3.60
C LEU A 29 2.09 6.88 4.67
N TRP A 30 2.60 5.67 4.95
CA TRP A 30 2.11 4.83 6.03
C TRP A 30 2.17 5.57 7.37
N ALA A 31 3.31 6.16 7.71
CA ALA A 31 3.49 6.90 8.96
C ALA A 31 2.56 8.12 9.06
N ALA A 32 2.36 8.84 7.95
CA ALA A 32 1.43 9.96 7.90
C ALA A 32 -0.02 9.52 8.18
N LEU A 33 -0.45 8.43 7.55
CA LEU A 33 -1.80 7.87 7.74
C LEU A 33 -1.99 7.29 9.14
N ASP A 34 -1.00 6.60 9.70
CA ASP A 34 -1.03 6.12 11.09
C ASP A 34 -1.15 7.29 12.07
N SER A 35 -0.36 8.35 11.88
CA SER A 35 -0.43 9.56 12.71
C SER A 35 -1.77 10.31 12.61
N ALA A 36 -2.48 10.16 11.48
CA ALA A 36 -3.81 10.69 11.27
C ALA A 36 -4.92 9.82 11.91
N GLY A 37 -4.56 8.69 12.53
CA GLY A 37 -5.46 7.81 13.26
C GLY A 37 -6.10 6.72 12.41
N TYR A 38 -5.48 6.33 11.29
CA TYR A 38 -5.89 5.15 10.51
C TYR A 38 -5.08 3.93 10.95
N ARG A 39 -5.70 2.74 10.90
CA ARG A 39 -4.95 1.49 10.96
C ARG A 39 -4.56 1.10 9.54
N VAL A 40 -3.28 1.17 9.21
CA VAL A 40 -2.80 1.04 7.82
C VAL A 40 -2.09 -0.29 7.62
N GLU A 41 -2.52 -1.04 6.60
CA GLU A 41 -1.91 -2.28 6.14
C GLU A 41 -1.33 -2.04 4.72
N PRO A 42 -0.01 -1.87 4.56
CA PRO A 42 0.61 -1.73 3.25
C PRO A 42 0.63 -3.08 2.53
N VAL A 43 0.21 -3.09 1.25
CA VAL A 43 0.08 -4.29 0.43
C VAL A 43 0.69 -4.05 -0.94
N GLU A 44 1.75 -4.79 -1.23
CA GLU A 44 2.38 -4.78 -2.55
C GLU A 44 1.57 -5.63 -3.54
N VAL A 45 1.22 -5.05 -4.68
CA VAL A 45 0.47 -5.71 -5.75
C VAL A 45 1.38 -5.97 -6.94
N GLN A 46 1.67 -7.24 -7.20
CA GLN A 46 2.56 -7.66 -8.29
C GLN A 46 1.81 -8.19 -9.52
N ARG A 47 0.62 -8.78 -9.35
CA ARG A 47 -0.11 -9.44 -10.47
C ARG A 47 -1.61 -9.17 -10.47
N THR A 48 -2.30 -9.50 -9.38
CA THR A 48 -3.76 -9.36 -9.32
C THR A 48 -4.20 -8.64 -8.06
N LEU A 49 -5.09 -7.66 -8.23
CA LEU A 49 -5.72 -6.97 -7.10
C LEU A 49 -6.64 -7.91 -6.32
N ALA A 50 -7.31 -8.84 -7.00
CA ALA A 50 -8.26 -9.74 -6.37
C ALA A 50 -7.59 -10.64 -5.32
N GLU A 51 -6.40 -11.18 -5.60
CA GLU A 51 -5.66 -12.00 -4.64
C GLU A 51 -5.10 -11.15 -3.50
N ALA A 52 -4.52 -9.98 -3.83
CA ALA A 52 -3.97 -9.06 -2.84
C ALA A 52 -5.03 -8.52 -1.87
N LEU A 53 -6.25 -8.27 -2.37
CA LEU A 53 -7.35 -7.71 -1.59
C LEU A 53 -8.25 -8.76 -0.93
N ALA A 54 -8.12 -10.06 -1.26
CA ALA A 54 -8.95 -11.12 -0.70
C ALA A 54 -9.03 -11.13 0.85
N PRO A 55 -7.97 -10.77 1.61
CA PRO A 55 -8.04 -10.69 3.07
C PRO A 55 -8.78 -9.46 3.63
N PHE A 56 -9.15 -8.49 2.79
CA PHE A 56 -9.64 -7.17 3.21
C PHE A 56 -11.09 -6.94 2.76
N PRO A 57 -12.08 -7.06 3.65
CA PRO A 57 -13.49 -6.85 3.31
C PRO A 57 -13.75 -5.40 2.85
N PRO A 58 -14.37 -5.17 1.68
CA PRO A 58 -14.59 -3.82 1.15
C PRO A 58 -15.56 -2.97 1.99
N GLU A 59 -16.38 -3.60 2.83
CA GLU A 59 -17.24 -2.94 3.82
C GLU A 59 -16.49 -2.41 5.05
N GLU A 60 -15.27 -2.90 5.32
CA GLU A 60 -14.48 -2.59 6.51
C GLU A 60 -13.26 -1.71 6.23
N TYR A 61 -12.72 -1.78 5.01
CA TYR A 61 -11.46 -1.15 4.64
C TYR A 61 -11.63 -0.05 3.58
N LEU A 62 -10.95 1.06 3.81
CA LEU A 62 -10.67 2.05 2.77
C LEU A 62 -9.48 1.57 1.95
N VAL A 63 -9.51 1.77 0.63
CA VAL A 63 -8.37 1.47 -0.24
C VAL A 63 -7.73 2.79 -0.66
N PHE A 64 -6.46 2.96 -0.29
CA PHE A 64 -5.61 4.02 -0.80
C PHE A 64 -4.65 3.41 -1.79
N ASN A 65 -4.73 3.80 -3.05
CA ASN A 65 -3.83 3.32 -4.09
C ASN A 65 -2.72 4.35 -4.34
N TRP A 66 -1.47 3.96 -4.13
CA TRP A 66 -0.29 4.70 -4.53
C TRP A 66 0.28 4.07 -5.81
N CYS A 67 0.07 4.74 -6.94
CA CYS A 67 0.77 4.46 -8.19
C CYS A 67 1.71 5.63 -8.49
N GLU A 68 2.99 5.32 -8.70
CA GLU A 68 3.94 6.22 -9.38
C GLU A 68 3.77 6.15 -10.90
#